data_AF-A0A398AJD6-F1
#
_entry.id   AF-A0A398AJD6-F1
#
_cell.length_a   1.000
_cell.length_b   1.000
_cell.length_c   1.000
_cell.angle_alpha   90.00
_cell.angle_beta   90.00
_cell.angle_gamma   90.00
#
_symmetry.space_group_name_H-M   'P 1'
#
loop_
_entity.id
_entity.type
_entity.pdbx_description
1 polymer ?
#
loop_
_entity_poly.entity_id
_entity_poly.type
_entity_poly.pdbx_seq_one_letter_code
_entity_poly.pdbx_strand_id
1 'polypeptide(L)'
;MESQSRISPPETPKRSPFTGIFHKLKTNLVFRSKLAEINGAMGDLGTYIPIVLALTLAKDLDLGTTLIFTGIYNAVTGAVYGVPMPVQPMKSIAAVAISSTAEEFGIPEIMAAGICTGGILFVLGVSGLMQFVFNVIPLSVVRGIQLSQGLAFAMSAVKYIRKEQNFSKSKSVGDRPWLGLDGLVLALVCVLFIVLVNGDGEQEQEEEEERDGSRRRRVSIRKVVSNVPSALLIFLLGVVLAFIRKPSIVHEIKFGPSKIKLVKMNKEAWKNGFLKGTIPQLPLSVLNSVVAVCKLSYDLFPEKKFSATSVSMTVGLMNMVGCWFGAMPTCHGAGGLAGQYKFGGRSGGCVALLGVAKLVLGLVLGSSLVGIMDKFPVGVLGALLLFAGIELAMAARDMNTKGDAFVMLVCTAVSLGSNAAIGFVAGIVLYVVLWMRNYGRVRTTNLPVQVDQHP
;
A
#
# COMPACT_ATOMS: atom_id res chain seq x y z
N MET A 1 -29.56 54.07 -30.96
CA MET A 1 -28.33 54.33 -30.18
C MET A 1 -28.59 53.89 -28.76
N GLU A 2 -28.32 52.63 -28.42
CA GLU A 2 -28.23 52.18 -27.03
C GLU A 2 -26.91 51.42 -26.90
N SER A 3 -26.02 51.98 -26.08
CA SER A 3 -24.69 51.48 -25.81
C SER A 3 -24.77 50.41 -24.72
N GLN A 4 -24.48 49.16 -25.06
CA GLN A 4 -24.33 48.08 -24.09
C GLN A 4 -22.97 48.20 -23.40
N SER A 5 -23.00 48.57 -22.12
CA SER A 5 -21.84 48.52 -21.21
C SER A 5 -21.45 47.06 -20.97
N ARG A 6 -20.28 46.64 -21.48
CA ARG A 6 -19.66 45.37 -21.13
C ARG A 6 -19.14 45.44 -19.70
N ILE A 7 -19.75 44.66 -18.81
CA ILE A 7 -19.20 44.38 -17.49
C ILE A 7 -18.14 43.30 -17.67
N SER A 8 -16.87 43.64 -17.47
CA SER A 8 -15.77 42.68 -17.38
C SER A 8 -15.95 41.79 -16.15
N PRO A 9 -15.69 40.47 -16.24
CA PRO A 9 -15.69 39.61 -15.06
C PRO A 9 -14.54 40.01 -14.11
N PRO A 10 -14.72 39.86 -12.78
CA PRO A 10 -13.72 40.28 -11.82
C PRO A 10 -12.43 39.46 -11.98
N GLU A 11 -11.30 40.15 -12.10
CA GLU A 11 -9.98 39.53 -12.09
C GLU A 11 -9.79 38.77 -10.77
N THR A 12 -9.60 37.45 -10.86
CA THR A 12 -9.19 36.65 -9.70
C THR A 12 -7.75 37.05 -9.33
N PRO A 13 -7.47 37.36 -8.04
CA PRO A 13 -6.14 37.82 -7.66
C PRO A 13 -5.12 36.70 -7.88
N LYS A 14 -4.08 36.98 -8.68
CA LYS A 14 -2.94 36.10 -8.93
C LYS A 14 -2.20 35.83 -7.61
N ARG A 15 -2.57 34.76 -6.91
CA ARG A 15 -1.88 34.31 -5.68
C ARG A 15 -0.41 34.02 -6.01
N SER A 16 0.51 34.43 -5.13
CA SER A 16 1.92 34.12 -5.31
C SER A 16 2.15 32.59 -5.36
N PRO A 17 3.13 32.09 -6.15
CA PRO A 17 3.41 30.66 -6.25
C PRO A 17 3.70 30.01 -4.88
N PHE A 18 4.41 30.73 -4.00
CA PHE A 18 4.74 30.27 -2.65
C PHE A 18 3.49 30.16 -1.75
N THR A 19 2.58 31.13 -1.83
CA THR A 19 1.31 31.08 -1.09
C THR A 19 0.44 29.91 -1.58
N GLY A 20 0.48 29.60 -2.87
CA GLY A 20 -0.20 28.43 -3.46
C GLY A 20 0.35 27.10 -2.97
N ILE A 21 1.68 26.97 -2.90
CA ILE A 21 2.36 25.76 -2.39
C ILE A 21 2.05 25.54 -0.91
N PHE A 22 2.18 26.58 -0.07
CA PHE A 22 1.89 26.47 1.35
C PHE A 22 0.42 26.12 1.61
N HIS A 23 -0.50 26.74 0.87
CA HIS A 23 -1.92 26.41 0.97
C HIS A 23 -2.20 24.95 0.57
N LYS A 24 -1.61 24.48 -0.54
CA LYS A 24 -1.73 23.08 -0.98
C LYS A 24 -1.20 22.11 0.07
N LEU A 25 -0.02 22.38 0.64
CA LEU A 25 0.59 21.55 1.68
C LEU A 25 -0.29 21.49 2.93
N LYS A 26 -0.79 22.64 3.40
CA LYS A 26 -1.71 22.71 4.54
C LYS A 26 -2.97 21.89 4.26
N THR A 27 -3.61 22.10 3.11
CA THR A 27 -4.84 21.39 2.72
C THR A 27 -4.63 19.88 2.58
N ASN A 28 -3.46 19.43 2.12
CA ASN A 28 -3.13 18.02 1.96
C ASN A 28 -2.88 17.29 3.29
N LEU A 29 -2.41 18.01 4.31
CA LEU A 29 -2.05 17.46 5.62
C LEU A 29 -3.14 17.64 6.68
N VAL A 30 -4.21 18.39 6.41
CA VAL A 30 -5.32 18.57 7.36
C VAL A 30 -6.03 17.23 7.61
N PHE A 31 -6.10 16.84 8.88
CA PHE A 31 -6.84 15.66 9.32
C PHE A 31 -8.34 15.92 9.19
N ARG A 32 -9.07 15.02 8.51
CA ARG A 32 -10.54 15.09 8.51
C ARG A 32 -11.12 14.68 9.86
N SER A 33 -10.58 13.60 10.45
CA SER A 33 -10.91 13.13 11.80
C SER A 33 -9.65 12.64 12.50
N LYS A 34 -9.33 13.20 13.67
CA LYS A 34 -8.07 12.92 14.36
C LYS A 34 -7.88 11.43 14.66
N LEU A 35 -8.88 10.79 15.27
CA LEU A 35 -8.80 9.37 15.65
C LEU A 35 -8.81 8.46 14.42
N ALA A 36 -9.61 8.77 13.40
CA ALA A 36 -9.68 7.97 12.18
C ALA A 36 -8.36 8.02 11.38
N GLU A 37 -7.69 9.18 11.33
CA GLU A 37 -6.42 9.32 10.60
C GLU A 37 -5.27 8.61 11.35
N ILE A 38 -5.26 8.67 12.69
CA ILE A 38 -4.28 7.92 13.51
C ILE A 38 -4.53 6.40 13.37
N ASN A 39 -5.79 5.98 13.41
CA ASN A 39 -6.16 4.58 13.22
C ASN A 39 -5.80 4.09 11.81
N GLY A 40 -6.13 4.91 10.81
CA GLY A 40 -5.79 4.71 9.41
C GLY A 40 -4.30 4.47 9.21
N ALA A 41 -3.44 5.28 9.84
CA ALA A 41 -1.99 5.15 9.73
C ALA A 41 -1.48 3.73 10.06
N MET A 42 -2.17 3.00 10.95
CA MET A 42 -1.81 1.64 11.36
C MET A 42 -2.16 0.57 10.30
N GLY A 43 -3.03 0.89 9.33
CA GLY A 43 -3.47 -0.05 8.30
C GLY A 43 -2.35 -0.54 7.37
N ASP A 44 -1.31 0.27 7.18
CA ASP A 44 -0.13 -0.08 6.38
C ASP A 44 0.79 -1.10 7.08
N LEU A 45 0.73 -1.18 8.42
CA LEU A 45 1.67 -1.96 9.22
C LEU A 45 1.55 -3.46 8.97
N GLY A 46 0.33 -3.96 8.72
CA GLY A 46 0.07 -5.36 8.38
C GLY A 46 0.84 -5.83 7.15
N THR A 47 0.99 -4.96 6.16
CA THR A 47 1.73 -5.22 4.92
C THR A 47 3.21 -4.84 5.00
N TYR A 48 3.57 -3.88 5.85
CA TYR A 48 4.93 -3.34 5.98
C TYR A 48 5.83 -4.20 6.88
N ILE A 49 5.37 -4.52 8.10
CA ILE A 49 6.16 -5.18 9.16
C ILE A 49 6.70 -6.55 8.72
N PRO A 50 5.90 -7.46 8.11
CA PRO A 50 6.40 -8.79 7.77
C PRO A 50 7.60 -8.75 6.82
N ILE A 51 7.55 -7.89 5.81
CA ILE A 51 8.59 -7.82 4.77
C ILE A 51 9.86 -7.18 5.32
N VAL A 52 9.72 -6.07 6.07
CA VAL A 52 10.89 -5.39 6.63
C VAL A 52 11.60 -6.26 7.65
N LEU A 53 10.84 -6.96 8.49
CA LEU A 53 11.39 -7.87 9.50
C LEU A 53 12.06 -9.08 8.85
N ALA A 54 11.44 -9.70 7.85
CA ALA A 54 12.02 -10.85 7.15
C ALA A 54 13.36 -10.51 6.50
N LEU A 55 13.46 -9.38 5.80
CA LEU A 55 14.74 -8.94 5.20
C LEU A 55 15.78 -8.55 6.24
N THR A 56 15.37 -7.89 7.33
CA THR A 56 16.29 -7.54 8.40
C THR A 56 16.88 -8.79 9.05
N LEU A 57 16.05 -9.80 9.34
CA LEU A 57 16.50 -11.04 9.98
C LEU A 57 17.22 -12.01 9.03
N ALA A 58 16.93 -11.98 7.73
CA ALA A 58 17.52 -12.89 6.75
C ALA A 58 18.80 -12.35 6.10
N LYS A 59 18.98 -11.02 6.03
CA LYS A 59 20.06 -10.36 5.29
C LYS A 59 20.80 -9.28 6.09
N ASP A 60 20.49 -9.14 7.38
CA ASP A 60 21.04 -8.08 8.23
C ASP A 60 20.84 -6.66 7.66
N LEU A 61 19.71 -6.46 6.97
CA LEU A 61 19.34 -5.15 6.44
C LEU A 61 19.03 -4.19 7.60
N ASP A 62 19.63 -3.00 7.57
CA ASP A 62 19.49 -2.05 8.68
C ASP A 62 18.08 -1.43 8.73
N LEU A 63 17.29 -1.88 9.72
CA LEU A 63 15.93 -1.40 9.95
C LEU A 63 15.88 0.09 10.28
N GLY A 64 16.82 0.61 11.08
CA GLY A 64 16.84 2.01 11.49
C GLY A 64 16.96 2.97 10.31
N THR A 65 17.90 2.71 9.40
CA THR A 65 18.09 3.45 8.15
C THR A 65 16.84 3.35 7.27
N THR A 66 16.27 2.15 7.14
CA THR A 66 15.03 1.96 6.38
C THR A 66 13.88 2.79 6.96
N LEU A 67 13.72 2.85 8.29
CA LEU A 67 12.70 3.64 8.96
C LEU A 67 12.90 5.15 8.79
N ILE A 68 14.15 5.62 8.82
CA ILE A 68 14.47 7.04 8.58
C ILE A 68 14.05 7.43 7.16
N PHE A 69 14.50 6.69 6.14
CA PHE A 69 14.20 7.01 4.74
C PHE A 69 12.71 6.84 4.43
N THR A 70 12.10 5.70 4.80
CA THR A 70 10.65 5.49 4.58
C THR A 70 9.80 6.46 5.41
N GLY A 71 10.30 6.93 6.55
CA GLY A 71 9.67 7.97 7.35
C GLY A 71 9.60 9.30 6.62
N ILE A 72 10.75 9.75 6.10
CA ILE A 72 10.85 10.95 5.26
C ILE A 72 9.95 10.82 4.02
N TYR A 73 10.00 9.67 3.34
CA TYR A 73 9.23 9.44 2.12
C TYR A 73 7.73 9.50 2.38
N ASN A 74 7.23 8.86 3.44
CA ASN A 74 5.82 8.92 3.82
C ASN A 74 5.36 10.34 4.18
N ALA A 75 6.22 11.13 4.84
CA ALA A 75 5.93 12.54 5.13
C ALA A 75 5.82 13.38 3.83
N VAL A 76 6.76 13.17 2.91
CA VAL A 76 6.76 13.86 1.60
C VAL A 76 5.56 13.44 0.75
N THR A 77 5.26 12.14 0.66
CA THR A 77 4.18 11.65 -0.20
C THR A 77 2.81 12.07 0.33
N GLY A 78 2.63 12.07 1.65
CA GLY A 78 1.44 12.65 2.28
C GLY A 78 1.25 14.12 1.92
N ALA A 79 2.31 14.92 2.02
CA ALA A 79 2.26 16.34 1.67
C ALA A 79 2.01 16.59 0.17
N VAL A 80 2.57 15.75 -0.71
CA VAL A 80 2.45 15.90 -2.18
C VAL A 80 1.06 15.51 -2.69
N TYR A 81 0.55 14.34 -2.28
CA TYR A 81 -0.66 13.76 -2.86
C TYR A 81 -1.95 14.13 -2.12
N GLY A 82 -1.88 14.40 -0.81
CA GLY A 82 -3.06 14.77 -0.01
C GLY A 82 -4.08 13.65 0.19
N VAL A 83 -3.68 12.41 -0.10
CA VAL A 83 -4.37 11.16 0.22
C VAL A 83 -3.38 10.24 0.92
N PRO A 84 -3.83 9.20 1.63
CA PRO A 84 -2.94 8.16 2.12
C PRO A 84 -2.17 7.54 0.94
N MET A 85 -0.85 7.68 0.93
CA MET A 85 0.02 7.16 -0.13
C MET A 85 1.24 6.47 0.50
N PRO A 86 1.03 5.27 1.06
CA PRO A 86 2.02 4.62 1.90
C PRO A 86 3.17 4.05 1.10
N VAL A 87 4.36 4.23 1.67
CA VAL A 87 5.62 3.72 1.17
C VAL A 87 5.91 2.35 1.77
N GLN A 88 5.96 1.35 0.91
CA GLN A 88 6.09 -0.06 1.25
C GLN A 88 7.34 -0.71 0.62
N PRO A 89 7.89 -1.78 1.23
CA PRO A 89 8.92 -2.59 0.60
C PRO A 89 8.54 -3.17 -0.77
N MET A 90 9.49 -3.21 -1.70
CA MET A 90 9.33 -3.87 -2.99
C MET A 90 9.26 -5.40 -2.85
N LYS A 91 8.05 -5.96 -3.01
CA LYS A 91 7.76 -7.38 -2.75
C LYS A 91 8.63 -8.36 -3.55
N SER A 92 8.88 -8.13 -4.84
CA SER A 92 9.62 -9.09 -5.67
C SER A 92 11.09 -9.11 -5.33
N ILE A 93 11.71 -7.93 -5.14
CA ILE A 93 13.11 -7.85 -4.68
C ILE A 93 13.25 -8.51 -3.30
N ALA A 94 12.30 -8.25 -2.39
CA ALA A 94 12.30 -8.86 -1.06
C ALA A 94 12.18 -10.39 -1.14
N ALA A 95 11.27 -10.90 -1.98
CA ALA A 95 11.09 -12.34 -2.16
C ALA A 95 12.35 -13.02 -2.71
N VAL A 96 12.97 -12.44 -3.74
CA VAL A 96 14.23 -12.96 -4.32
C VAL A 96 15.32 -12.98 -3.27
N ALA A 97 15.51 -11.87 -2.54
CA ALA A 97 16.50 -11.79 -1.47
C ALA A 97 16.28 -12.86 -0.40
N ILE A 98 15.05 -13.00 0.12
CA ILE A 98 14.71 -13.98 1.16
C ILE A 98 14.92 -15.43 0.67
N SER A 99 14.68 -15.69 -0.62
CA SER A 99 14.83 -17.04 -1.20
C SER A 99 16.26 -17.43 -1.57
N SER A 100 17.19 -16.47 -1.64
CA SER A 100 18.59 -16.69 -2.02
C SER A 100 19.51 -16.62 -0.81
N THR A 101 20.72 -17.17 -0.91
CA THR A 101 21.76 -16.99 0.12
C THR A 101 22.29 -15.55 0.13
N ALA A 102 22.87 -15.09 1.25
CA ALA A 102 23.45 -13.74 1.33
C ALA A 102 24.61 -13.53 0.35
N GLU A 103 25.31 -14.61 -0.01
CA GLU A 103 26.39 -14.60 -1.00
C GLU A 103 25.85 -14.45 -2.44
N GLU A 104 24.70 -15.05 -2.75
CA GLU A 104 24.09 -14.97 -4.09
C GLU A 104 23.30 -13.68 -4.35
N PHE A 105 22.67 -13.14 -3.31
CA PHE A 105 21.85 -11.93 -3.36
C PHE A 105 21.78 -11.28 -1.97
N GLY A 106 22.75 -10.41 -1.68
CA GLY A 106 22.91 -9.69 -0.43
C GLY A 106 22.44 -8.25 -0.51
N ILE A 107 22.88 -7.43 0.45
CA ILE A 107 22.53 -6.00 0.51
C ILE A 107 22.97 -5.24 -0.76
N PRO A 108 24.19 -5.41 -1.30
CA PRO A 108 24.59 -4.70 -2.53
C PRO A 108 23.68 -5.00 -3.71
N GLU A 109 23.28 -6.26 -3.93
CA GLU A 109 22.38 -6.66 -5.01
C GLU A 109 20.97 -6.10 -4.82
N ILE A 110 20.46 -6.10 -3.58
CA ILE A 110 19.16 -5.51 -3.23
C ILE A 110 19.16 -4.01 -3.53
N MET A 111 20.21 -3.29 -3.12
CA MET A 111 20.33 -1.85 -3.35
C MET A 111 20.47 -1.54 -4.85
N ALA A 112 21.30 -2.29 -5.57
CA ALA A 112 21.45 -2.14 -7.01
C ALA A 112 20.12 -2.41 -7.75
N ALA A 113 19.37 -3.45 -7.34
CA ALA A 113 18.05 -3.73 -7.88
C ALA A 113 17.08 -2.56 -7.65
N GLY A 114 17.05 -2.01 -6.44
CA GLY A 114 16.23 -0.84 -6.11
C GLY A 114 16.58 0.38 -6.96
N ILE A 115 17.88 0.70 -7.10
CA ILE A 115 18.34 1.85 -7.90
C ILE A 115 17.98 1.66 -9.38
N CYS A 116 18.22 0.47 -9.94
CA CYS A 116 17.88 0.17 -11.33
C CYS A 116 16.37 0.24 -11.58
N THR A 117 15.54 -0.38 -10.74
CA THR A 117 14.08 -0.28 -10.82
C THR A 117 13.64 1.19 -10.70
N GLY A 118 14.20 1.92 -9.73
CA GLY A 118 13.90 3.32 -9.50
C GLY A 118 14.25 4.21 -10.69
N GLY A 119 15.45 4.05 -11.25
CA GLY A 119 15.91 4.79 -12.42
C GLY A 119 15.02 4.56 -13.64
N ILE A 120 14.61 3.32 -13.89
CA ILE A 120 13.69 3.00 -14.99
C ILE A 120 12.32 3.64 -14.76
N LEU A 121 11.74 3.52 -13.56
CA LEU A 121 10.45 4.15 -13.25
C LEU A 121 10.52 5.68 -13.30
N PHE A 122 11.65 6.28 -12.90
CA PHE A 122 11.87 7.70 -13.02
C PHE A 122 11.85 8.15 -14.49
N VAL A 123 12.61 7.45 -15.35
CA VAL A 123 12.65 7.73 -16.80
C VAL A 123 11.28 7.52 -17.44
N LEU A 124 10.55 6.45 -17.10
CA LEU A 124 9.19 6.21 -17.58
C LEU A 124 8.22 7.33 -17.13
N GLY A 125 8.41 7.87 -15.92
CA GLY A 125 7.64 8.98 -15.41
C GLY A 125 7.93 10.28 -16.19
N VAL A 126 9.19 10.71 -16.22
CA VAL A 126 9.62 11.97 -16.85
C VAL A 126 9.35 12.00 -18.35
N SER A 127 9.48 10.86 -19.04
CA SER A 127 9.14 10.75 -20.48
C SER A 127 7.64 10.76 -20.78
N GLY A 128 6.77 10.66 -19.76
CA GLY A 128 5.32 10.52 -19.94
C GLY A 128 4.87 9.12 -20.37
N LEU A 129 5.80 8.20 -20.65
CA LEU A 129 5.46 6.83 -21.08
C LEU A 129 4.66 6.08 -20.02
N MET A 130 4.88 6.37 -18.73
CA MET A 130 4.07 5.79 -17.67
C MET A 130 2.59 6.20 -17.76
N GLN A 131 2.30 7.46 -18.14
CA GLN A 131 0.92 7.91 -18.31
C GLN A 131 0.26 7.22 -19.52
N PHE A 132 1.03 6.98 -20.58
CA PHE A 132 0.56 6.15 -21.70
C PHE A 132 0.20 4.74 -21.24
N VAL A 133 1.08 4.08 -20.48
CA VAL A 133 0.81 2.76 -19.90
C VAL A 133 -0.44 2.77 -19.03
N PHE A 134 -0.61 3.78 -18.18
CA PHE A 134 -1.80 3.94 -17.34
C PHE A 134 -3.10 4.01 -18.17
N ASN A 135 -3.09 4.74 -19.28
CA ASN A 135 -4.25 4.94 -20.14
C ASN A 135 -4.58 3.68 -20.98
N VAL A 136 -3.58 2.91 -21.39
CA VAL A 136 -3.75 1.73 -22.26
C VAL A 136 -4.23 0.50 -21.51
N ILE A 137 -3.90 0.36 -20.21
CA ILE A 137 -4.24 -0.84 -19.46
C ILE A 137 -5.74 -0.86 -19.12
N PRO A 138 -6.50 -1.90 -19.58
CA PRO A 138 -7.92 -2.04 -19.27
C PRO A 138 -8.19 -2.15 -17.77
N LEU A 139 -9.31 -1.60 -17.31
CA LEU A 139 -9.69 -1.63 -15.90
C LEU A 139 -9.85 -3.06 -15.38
N SER A 140 -10.42 -3.98 -16.17
CA SER A 140 -10.57 -5.40 -15.81
C SER A 140 -9.25 -6.09 -15.49
N VAL A 141 -8.18 -5.78 -16.20
CA VAL A 141 -6.84 -6.29 -15.90
C VAL A 141 -6.30 -5.70 -14.60
N VAL A 142 -6.51 -4.40 -14.36
CA VAL A 142 -6.09 -3.77 -13.09
C VAL A 142 -6.82 -4.35 -11.90
N ARG A 143 -8.14 -4.55 -12.00
CA ARG A 143 -8.94 -5.23 -10.97
C ARG A 143 -8.47 -6.66 -10.76
N GLY A 144 -8.05 -7.37 -11.81
CA GLY A 144 -7.45 -8.70 -11.68
C GLY A 144 -6.15 -8.71 -10.87
N ILE A 145 -5.28 -7.73 -11.10
CA ILE A 145 -4.06 -7.56 -10.30
C ILE A 145 -4.40 -7.19 -8.85
N GLN A 146 -5.29 -6.23 -8.61
CA GLN A 146 -5.73 -5.84 -7.26
C GLN A 146 -6.36 -7.01 -6.50
N LEU A 147 -7.27 -7.76 -7.16
CA LEU A 147 -7.91 -8.93 -6.57
C LEU A 147 -6.88 -10.01 -6.22
N SER A 148 -5.96 -10.33 -7.14
CA SER A 148 -4.91 -11.32 -6.87
C SER A 148 -4.04 -10.92 -5.67
N GLN A 149 -3.71 -9.63 -5.54
CA GLN A 149 -2.88 -9.14 -4.45
C GLN A 149 -3.63 -9.07 -3.12
N GLY A 150 -4.89 -8.65 -3.16
CA GLY A 150 -5.77 -8.66 -1.98
C GLY A 150 -5.97 -10.08 -1.44
N LEU A 151 -6.23 -11.05 -2.34
CA LEU A 151 -6.32 -12.46 -1.98
C LEU A 151 -4.99 -13.03 -1.47
N ALA A 152 -3.85 -12.67 -2.08
CA ALA A 152 -2.53 -13.10 -1.59
C ALA A 152 -2.24 -12.59 -0.17
N PHE A 153 -2.64 -11.36 0.15
CA PHE A 153 -2.57 -10.82 1.50
C PHE A 153 -3.52 -11.52 2.47
N ALA A 154 -4.77 -11.78 2.07
CA ALA A 154 -5.72 -12.52 2.89
C ALA A 154 -5.23 -13.95 3.18
N MET A 155 -4.67 -14.65 2.18
CA MET A 155 -4.08 -15.97 2.36
C MET A 155 -2.87 -15.94 3.30
N SER A 156 -2.00 -14.94 3.17
CA SER A 156 -0.87 -14.74 4.08
C SER A 156 -1.32 -14.44 5.51
N ALA A 157 -2.37 -13.62 5.67
CA ALA A 157 -2.99 -13.33 6.95
C ALA A 157 -3.57 -14.58 7.61
N VAL A 158 -4.31 -15.41 6.87
CA VAL A 158 -4.82 -16.70 7.37
C VAL A 158 -3.67 -17.61 7.81
N LYS A 159 -2.57 -17.65 7.04
CA LYS A 159 -1.36 -18.39 7.41
C LYS A 159 -0.74 -17.85 8.70
N TYR A 160 -0.66 -16.53 8.87
CA TYR A 160 -0.14 -15.88 10.09
C TYR A 160 -1.03 -16.13 11.30
N ILE A 161 -2.34 -16.18 11.13
CA ILE A 161 -3.30 -16.50 12.19
C ILE A 161 -3.18 -17.98 12.59
N ARG A 162 -3.07 -18.91 11.63
CA ARG A 162 -3.11 -20.36 11.90
C ARG A 162 -1.77 -20.98 12.27
N LYS A 163 -0.66 -20.45 11.76
CA LYS A 163 0.67 -21.06 11.86
C LYS A 163 1.66 -20.11 12.49
N GLU A 164 2.57 -20.63 13.31
CA GLU A 164 3.72 -19.86 13.76
C GLU A 164 4.67 -19.59 12.59
N GLN A 165 5.16 -18.35 12.51
CA GLN A 165 6.04 -17.91 11.43
C GLN A 165 7.46 -17.73 11.93
N ASN A 166 8.40 -18.21 11.15
CA ASN A 166 9.80 -17.83 11.26
C ASN A 166 10.14 -16.91 10.08
N PHE A 167 10.24 -15.61 10.34
CA PHE A 167 10.50 -14.62 9.31
C PHE A 167 11.91 -14.71 8.71
N SER A 168 12.93 -15.12 9.48
CA SER A 168 14.30 -15.25 8.95
C SER A 168 14.43 -16.36 7.92
N LYS A 169 13.70 -17.46 8.11
CA LYS A 169 13.65 -18.59 7.18
C LYS A 169 12.48 -18.51 6.18
N SER A 170 11.62 -17.51 6.32
CA SER A 170 10.35 -17.38 5.57
C SER A 170 9.53 -18.69 5.52
N LYS A 171 9.50 -19.43 6.63
CA LYS A 171 8.83 -20.73 6.76
C LYS A 171 7.87 -20.72 7.94
N SER A 172 6.79 -21.48 7.80
CA SER A 172 5.93 -21.81 8.94
C SER A 172 6.53 -22.96 9.71
N VAL A 173 6.59 -22.83 11.04
CA VAL A 173 7.26 -23.80 11.92
C VAL A 173 6.30 -24.89 12.36
N GLY A 174 5.04 -24.53 12.66
CA GLY A 174 4.02 -25.44 13.16
C GLY A 174 2.66 -24.76 13.27
N ASP A 175 1.67 -25.51 13.78
CA ASP A 175 0.38 -24.95 14.16
C ASP A 175 0.50 -24.00 15.34
N ARG A 176 -0.22 -22.87 15.26
CA ARG A 176 -0.24 -21.89 16.35
C ARG A 176 -1.00 -22.49 17.55
N PRO A 177 -0.43 -22.43 18.77
CA PRO A 177 -1.14 -22.84 19.97
C PRO A 177 -2.48 -22.10 20.13
N TRP A 178 -3.47 -22.76 20.73
CA TRP A 178 -4.78 -22.13 20.96
C TRP A 178 -4.69 -20.92 21.89
N LEU A 179 -4.00 -21.08 23.03
CA LEU A 179 -3.84 -20.08 24.08
C LEU A 179 -2.41 -19.54 24.11
N GLY A 180 -2.23 -18.38 24.74
CA GLY A 180 -0.95 -17.72 24.92
C GLY A 180 -0.91 -16.30 24.35
N LEU A 181 0.21 -15.61 24.57
CA LEU A 181 0.41 -14.20 24.19
C LEU A 181 0.54 -13.98 22.67
N ASP A 182 0.59 -15.05 21.88
CA ASP A 182 0.45 -15.06 20.42
C ASP A 182 -0.37 -16.30 20.01
N GLY A 183 -1.43 -16.60 20.77
CA GLY A 183 -2.30 -17.76 20.52
C GLY A 183 -3.37 -17.50 19.46
N LEU A 184 -3.96 -18.58 18.93
CA LEU A 184 -5.02 -18.52 17.93
C LEU A 184 -6.25 -17.76 18.46
N VAL A 185 -6.64 -17.97 19.72
CA VAL A 185 -7.80 -17.28 20.33
C VAL A 185 -7.60 -15.77 20.32
N LEU A 186 -6.41 -15.28 20.67
CA LEU A 186 -6.10 -13.85 20.64
C LEU A 186 -6.24 -13.28 19.23
N ALA A 187 -5.72 -13.98 18.22
CA ALA A 187 -5.81 -13.55 16.83
C ALA A 187 -7.27 -13.49 16.34
N LEU A 188 -8.08 -14.50 16.69
CA LEU A 188 -9.51 -14.52 16.36
C LEU A 188 -10.30 -13.42 17.08
N VAL A 189 -9.97 -13.13 18.34
CA VAL A 189 -10.54 -11.99 19.08
C VAL A 189 -10.19 -10.67 18.41
N CYS A 190 -8.95 -10.50 17.94
CA CYS A 190 -8.56 -9.30 17.18
C CYS A 190 -9.34 -9.18 15.88
N VAL A 191 -9.52 -10.28 15.13
CA VAL A 191 -10.34 -10.29 13.91
C VAL A 191 -11.78 -9.91 14.23
N LEU A 192 -12.39 -10.55 15.22
CA LEU A 192 -13.77 -10.28 15.63
C LEU A 192 -13.94 -8.82 16.08
N PHE A 193 -12.98 -8.30 16.85
CA PHE A 193 -12.99 -6.91 17.28
C PHE A 193 -12.96 -5.93 16.10
N ILE A 194 -12.12 -6.17 15.08
CA ILE A 194 -12.12 -5.34 13.86
C ILE A 194 -13.45 -5.46 13.12
N VAL A 195 -14.02 -6.66 12.97
CA VAL A 195 -15.35 -6.83 12.33
C VAL A 195 -16.40 -6.00 13.05
N LEU A 196 -16.46 -6.09 14.38
CA LEU A 196 -17.46 -5.40 15.20
C LEU A 196 -17.31 -3.87 15.16
N VAL A 197 -16.09 -3.36 15.04
CA VAL A 197 -15.79 -1.93 15.07
C VAL A 197 -15.85 -1.29 13.69
N ASN A 198 -15.26 -1.92 12.67
CA ASN A 198 -15.11 -1.35 11.33
C ASN A 198 -16.17 -1.77 10.33
N GLY A 199 -16.93 -2.85 10.61
CA GLY A 199 -18.12 -3.24 9.84
C GLY A 199 -17.97 -3.38 8.32
N ASP A 200 -19.10 -3.54 7.65
CA ASP A 200 -19.26 -3.63 6.18
C ASP A 200 -18.99 -2.30 5.45
N GLY A 201 -18.73 -1.22 6.19
CA GLY A 201 -18.16 0.01 5.64
C GLY A 201 -19.16 0.81 4.82
N GLU A 202 -20.15 1.41 5.47
CA GLU A 202 -20.90 2.53 4.89
C GLU A 202 -21.03 3.64 5.93
N GLN A 203 -20.37 4.77 5.66
CA GLN A 203 -20.54 6.04 6.40
C GLN A 203 -21.32 7.07 5.56
N GLU A 204 -21.95 6.66 4.45
CA GLU A 204 -22.57 7.59 3.49
C GLU A 204 -24.11 7.61 3.47
N GLN A 205 -24.81 7.01 4.43
CA GLN A 205 -26.28 7.14 4.53
C GLN A 205 -26.74 7.40 5.97
N GLU A 206 -26.44 8.58 6.51
CA GLU A 206 -27.11 9.06 7.73
C GLU A 206 -27.47 10.55 7.61
N GLU A 207 -28.27 10.91 6.60
CA GLU A 207 -28.97 12.22 6.60
C GLU A 207 -30.50 12.15 6.56
N GLU A 208 -31.16 10.98 6.46
CA GLU A 208 -32.64 10.95 6.33
C GLU A 208 -33.45 10.13 7.35
N GLU A 209 -32.87 9.47 8.35
CA GLU A 209 -33.64 8.61 9.27
C GLU A 209 -33.71 9.07 10.74
N GLU A 210 -34.19 10.29 11.00
CA GLU A 210 -34.62 10.70 12.36
C GLU A 210 -36.16 10.66 12.49
N ARG A 211 -36.76 9.48 12.75
CA ARG A 211 -38.18 9.41 13.20
C ARG A 211 -38.55 8.31 14.23
N ASP A 212 -37.60 7.63 14.90
CA ASP A 212 -38.00 6.66 15.94
C ASP A 212 -37.03 6.55 17.15
N GLY A 213 -37.58 6.66 18.37
CA GLY A 213 -36.85 6.81 19.63
C GLY A 213 -36.08 5.56 20.10
N SER A 214 -36.51 4.36 19.67
CA SER A 214 -35.77 3.11 19.92
C SER A 214 -34.55 2.95 19.00
N ARG A 215 -34.61 3.52 17.78
CA ARG A 215 -33.50 3.56 16.82
C ARG A 215 -32.42 4.55 17.23
N ARG A 216 -32.76 5.64 17.90
CA ARG A 216 -31.80 6.66 18.37
C ARG A 216 -30.69 6.09 19.26
N ARG A 217 -31.02 5.14 20.15
CA ARG A 217 -30.04 4.45 21.02
C ARG A 217 -29.13 3.51 20.23
N ARG A 218 -29.66 2.82 19.20
CA ARG A 218 -28.91 1.89 18.34
C ARG A 218 -27.96 2.63 17.39
N VAL A 219 -28.39 3.78 16.86
CA VAL A 219 -27.56 4.71 16.07
C VAL A 219 -26.45 5.30 16.92
N SER A 220 -26.75 5.72 18.16
CA SER A 220 -25.74 6.24 19.09
C SER A 220 -24.66 5.20 19.44
N ILE A 221 -25.04 3.95 19.73
CA ILE A 221 -24.07 2.87 20.01
C ILE A 221 -23.23 2.55 18.76
N ARG A 222 -23.84 2.47 17.57
CA ARG A 222 -23.08 2.26 16.31
C ARG A 222 -22.08 3.38 16.06
N LYS A 223 -22.46 4.63 16.30
CA LYS A 223 -21.59 5.80 16.14
C LYS A 223 -20.44 5.83 17.15
N VAL A 224 -20.66 5.36 18.38
CA VAL A 224 -19.58 5.22 19.36
C VAL A 224 -18.65 4.09 18.97
N VAL A 225 -19.20 2.94 18.57
CA VAL A 225 -18.42 1.76 18.15
C VAL A 225 -17.59 2.04 16.90
N SER A 226 -18.13 2.72 15.89
CA SER A 226 -17.42 3.03 14.65
C SER A 226 -16.30 4.07 14.80
N ASN A 227 -16.28 4.82 15.91
CA ASN A 227 -15.21 5.76 16.25
C ASN A 227 -14.05 5.12 17.02
N VAL A 228 -14.14 3.84 17.39
CA VAL A 228 -13.08 3.15 18.11
C VAL A 228 -11.89 2.91 17.17
N PRO A 229 -10.66 3.32 17.53
CA PRO A 229 -9.49 3.15 16.67
C PRO A 229 -8.94 1.72 16.77
N SER A 230 -9.65 0.77 16.17
CA SER A 230 -9.38 -0.68 16.27
C SER A 230 -7.95 -1.09 15.92
N ALA A 231 -7.41 -0.63 14.79
CA ALA A 231 -6.06 -0.96 14.33
C ALA A 231 -4.99 -0.39 15.25
N LEU A 232 -5.19 0.82 15.78
CA LEU A 232 -4.30 1.40 16.79
C LEU A 232 -4.31 0.58 18.08
N LEU A 233 -5.49 0.23 18.60
CA LEU A 233 -5.61 -0.56 19.83
C LEU A 233 -4.98 -1.94 19.68
N ILE A 234 -5.22 -2.61 18.55
CA ILE A 234 -4.63 -3.91 18.22
C ILE A 234 -3.11 -3.80 18.09
N PHE A 235 -2.61 -2.75 17.42
CA PHE A 235 -1.17 -2.54 17.29
C PHE A 235 -0.51 -2.28 18.64
N LEU A 236 -1.08 -1.41 19.47
CA LEU A 236 -0.58 -1.13 20.82
C LEU A 236 -0.64 -2.37 21.71
N LEU A 237 -1.70 -3.17 21.64
CA LEU A 237 -1.78 -4.47 22.30
C LEU A 237 -0.63 -5.37 21.86
N GLY A 238 -0.34 -5.45 20.57
CA GLY A 238 0.79 -6.22 20.04
C GLY A 238 2.15 -5.73 20.57
N VAL A 239 2.35 -4.42 20.68
CA VAL A 239 3.56 -3.83 21.29
C VAL A 239 3.69 -4.22 22.76
N VAL A 240 2.62 -4.07 23.55
CA VAL A 240 2.61 -4.46 24.97
C VAL A 240 2.92 -5.95 25.13
N LEU A 241 2.28 -6.80 24.32
CA LEU A 241 2.53 -8.24 24.33
C LEU A 241 3.96 -8.60 23.93
N ALA A 242 4.60 -7.85 23.03
CA ALA A 242 6.00 -8.07 22.67
C ALA A 242 6.94 -7.91 23.88
N PHE A 243 6.73 -6.87 24.70
CA PHE A 243 7.48 -6.66 25.94
C PHE A 243 7.19 -7.73 27.00
N ILE A 244 5.94 -8.18 27.13
CA ILE A 244 5.59 -9.27 28.06
C ILE A 244 6.22 -10.60 27.62
N ARG A 245 6.28 -10.86 26.30
CA ARG A 245 6.86 -12.10 25.74
C ARG A 245 8.37 -12.19 25.94
N LYS A 246 9.08 -11.07 26.00
CA LYS A 246 10.52 -11.03 26.32
C LYS A 246 10.83 -9.74 27.10
N PRO A 247 10.65 -9.74 28.44
CA PRO A 247 10.89 -8.57 29.27
C PRO A 247 12.32 -8.05 29.18
N SER A 248 13.30 -8.93 28.95
CA SER A 248 14.72 -8.55 28.82
C SER A 248 15.03 -7.65 27.61
N ILE A 249 14.12 -7.51 26.64
CA ILE A 249 14.30 -6.59 25.50
C ILE A 249 14.58 -5.16 25.97
N VAL A 250 14.01 -4.72 27.10
CA VAL A 250 14.23 -3.37 27.61
C VAL A 250 15.71 -3.06 27.87
N HIS A 251 16.51 -4.08 28.19
CA HIS A 251 17.95 -3.96 28.40
C HIS A 251 18.76 -4.06 27.10
N GLU A 252 18.15 -4.57 26.02
CA GLU A 252 18.75 -4.67 24.69
C GLU A 252 18.54 -3.39 23.85
N ILE A 253 17.68 -2.47 24.30
CA ILE A 253 17.42 -1.19 23.63
C ILE A 253 18.67 -0.32 23.68
N LYS A 254 19.13 0.08 22.50
CA LYS A 254 20.23 1.03 22.31
C LYS A 254 19.65 2.28 21.68
N PHE A 255 19.84 3.41 22.35
CA PHE A 255 19.40 4.70 21.83
C PHE A 255 20.34 5.23 20.76
N GLY A 256 19.75 5.92 19.79
CA GLY A 256 20.45 6.61 18.72
C GLY A 256 20.14 6.02 17.35
N PRO A 257 20.38 6.81 16.30
CA PRO A 257 20.13 6.35 14.94
C PRO A 257 21.08 5.20 14.60
N SER A 258 20.62 4.28 13.76
CA SER A 258 21.53 3.36 13.09
C SER A 258 22.61 4.14 12.34
N LYS A 259 23.83 3.58 12.28
CA LYS A 259 24.91 4.17 11.48
C LYS A 259 24.57 4.04 10.01
N ILE A 260 24.11 5.13 9.40
CA ILE A 260 23.86 5.20 7.96
C ILE A 260 25.20 5.06 7.24
N LYS A 261 25.32 4.05 6.36
CA LYS A 261 26.53 3.76 5.59
C LYS A 261 26.25 3.84 4.11
N LEU A 262 27.22 4.34 3.34
CA LEU A 262 27.17 4.24 1.89
C LEU A 262 27.45 2.78 1.48
N VAL A 263 26.50 2.17 0.77
CA VAL A 263 26.63 0.80 0.25
C VAL A 263 27.49 0.83 -1.01
N LYS A 264 28.61 0.11 -0.99
CA LYS A 264 29.47 -0.07 -2.17
C LYS A 264 28.93 -1.23 -2.99
N MET A 265 28.50 -0.94 -4.22
CA MET A 265 28.00 -1.94 -5.18
C MET A 265 29.06 -2.18 -6.25
N ASN A 266 29.61 -3.39 -6.30
CA ASN A 266 30.55 -3.79 -7.34
C ASN A 266 29.80 -4.15 -8.64
N LYS A 267 30.53 -4.43 -9.73
CA LYS A 267 29.94 -4.77 -11.04
C LYS A 267 29.02 -5.99 -10.99
N GLU A 268 29.34 -6.96 -10.14
CA GLU A 268 28.53 -8.16 -9.95
C GLU A 268 27.19 -7.84 -9.26
N ALA A 269 27.21 -7.02 -8.22
CA ALA A 269 26.02 -6.55 -7.53
C ALA A 269 25.06 -5.82 -8.48
N TRP A 270 25.60 -4.96 -9.36
CA TRP A 270 24.81 -4.31 -10.42
C TRP A 270 24.20 -5.32 -11.39
N LYS A 271 24.98 -6.30 -11.87
CA LYS A 271 24.51 -7.33 -12.80
C LYS A 271 23.43 -8.21 -12.16
N ASN A 272 23.69 -8.75 -10.97
CA ASN A 272 22.79 -9.65 -10.25
C ASN A 272 21.54 -8.90 -9.77
N GLY A 273 21.71 -7.69 -9.22
CA GLY A 273 20.61 -6.80 -8.85
C GLY A 273 19.71 -6.46 -10.04
N PHE A 274 20.28 -6.24 -11.22
CA PHE A 274 19.50 -6.03 -12.44
C PHE A 274 18.76 -7.29 -12.88
N LEU A 275 19.48 -8.40 -13.09
CA LEU A 275 18.91 -9.62 -13.67
C LEU A 275 17.92 -10.33 -12.73
N LYS A 276 18.31 -10.52 -11.46
CA LYS A 276 17.51 -11.27 -10.49
C LYS A 276 16.49 -10.39 -9.77
N GLY A 277 16.80 -9.11 -9.57
CA GLY A 277 15.94 -8.18 -8.83
C GLY A 277 15.09 -7.28 -9.73
N THR A 278 15.72 -6.50 -10.60
CA THR A 278 15.06 -5.43 -11.37
C THR A 278 14.07 -6.00 -12.38
N ILE A 279 14.48 -6.98 -13.19
CA ILE A 279 13.63 -7.53 -14.26
C ILE A 279 12.30 -8.08 -13.70
N PRO A 280 12.30 -8.95 -12.65
CA PRO A 280 11.05 -9.42 -12.06
C PRO A 280 10.22 -8.33 -11.36
N GLN A 281 10.88 -7.31 -10.79
CA GLN A 281 10.23 -6.24 -10.04
C GLN A 281 9.57 -5.19 -10.94
N LEU A 282 10.06 -4.98 -12.16
CA LEU A 282 9.55 -3.94 -13.07
C LEU A 282 8.06 -4.09 -13.39
N PRO A 283 7.57 -5.24 -13.90
CA PRO A 283 6.14 -5.42 -14.17
C PRO A 283 5.30 -5.19 -12.92
N LEU A 284 5.73 -5.74 -11.78
CA LEU A 284 5.02 -5.58 -10.52
C LEU A 284 4.95 -4.12 -10.08
N SER A 285 6.03 -3.35 -10.24
CA SER A 285 6.06 -1.94 -9.83
C SER A 285 5.22 -1.05 -10.73
N VAL A 286 5.26 -1.28 -12.05
CA VAL A 286 4.41 -0.55 -13.00
C VAL A 286 2.94 -0.82 -12.67
N LEU A 287 2.57 -2.09 -12.53
CA LEU A 287 1.17 -2.48 -12.40
C LEU A 287 0.60 -2.22 -11.00
N ASN A 288 1.30 -2.64 -9.95
CA ASN A 288 0.82 -2.46 -8.59
C ASN A 288 1.15 -1.06 -8.06
N SER A 289 2.42 -0.68 -8.10
CA SER A 289 2.92 0.50 -7.40
C SER A 289 2.68 1.83 -8.13
N VAL A 290 2.21 1.79 -9.38
CA VAL A 290 1.80 2.97 -10.12
C VAL A 290 0.36 2.84 -10.58
N VAL A 291 0.05 1.91 -11.50
CA VAL A 291 -1.27 1.85 -12.14
C VAL A 291 -2.39 1.52 -11.18
N ALA A 292 -2.27 0.43 -10.41
CA ALA A 292 -3.29 -0.02 -9.46
C ALA A 292 -3.45 0.95 -8.28
N VAL A 293 -2.34 1.52 -7.77
CA VAL A 293 -2.38 2.56 -6.74
C VAL A 293 -3.11 3.80 -7.25
N CYS A 294 -2.82 4.28 -8.46
CA CYS A 294 -3.48 5.46 -9.03
C CYS A 294 -4.98 5.21 -9.23
N LYS A 295 -5.36 4.08 -9.83
CA LYS A 295 -6.78 3.73 -10.02
C LYS A 295 -7.51 3.58 -8.69
N LEU A 296 -6.95 2.83 -7.73
CA LEU A 296 -7.54 2.72 -6.39
C LEU A 296 -7.70 4.09 -5.73
N SER A 297 -6.70 4.97 -5.87
CA SER A 297 -6.79 6.31 -5.29
C SER A 297 -7.89 7.15 -5.94
N TYR A 298 -8.11 7.02 -7.24
CA TYR A 298 -9.20 7.71 -7.93
C TYR A 298 -10.57 7.17 -7.52
N ASP A 299 -10.68 5.87 -7.26
CA ASP A 299 -11.92 5.27 -6.76
C ASP A 299 -12.24 5.76 -5.33
N LEU A 300 -11.23 5.83 -4.47
CA LEU A 300 -11.39 6.17 -3.06
C LEU A 300 -11.42 7.69 -2.79
N PHE A 301 -10.82 8.49 -3.68
CA PHE A 301 -10.64 9.94 -3.54
C PHE A 301 -10.84 10.65 -4.89
N PRO A 302 -12.05 10.63 -5.48
CA PRO A 302 -12.33 11.17 -6.81
C PRO A 302 -12.04 12.67 -6.93
N GLU A 303 -12.02 13.42 -5.83
CA GLU A 303 -11.72 14.84 -5.79
C GLU A 303 -10.22 15.17 -5.92
N LYS A 304 -9.34 14.17 -5.77
CA LYS A 304 -7.89 14.35 -5.77
C LYS A 304 -7.29 13.97 -7.12
N LYS A 305 -6.47 14.86 -7.69
CA LYS A 305 -5.85 14.69 -9.01
C LYS A 305 -4.34 14.57 -8.90
N PHE A 306 -3.79 13.42 -9.26
CA PHE A 306 -2.36 13.19 -9.43
C PHE A 306 -2.09 12.13 -10.49
N SER A 307 -1.07 12.31 -11.33
CA SER A 307 -0.82 11.46 -12.48
C SER A 307 0.01 10.22 -12.16
N ALA A 308 -0.11 9.19 -13.00
CA ALA A 308 0.77 8.02 -12.96
C ALA A 308 2.25 8.42 -13.16
N THR A 309 2.50 9.47 -13.95
CA THR A 309 3.83 10.09 -14.07
C THR A 309 4.37 10.55 -12.72
N SER A 310 3.60 11.34 -11.96
CA SER A 310 4.05 11.83 -10.64
C SER A 310 4.35 10.67 -9.70
N VAL A 311 3.44 9.69 -9.64
CA VAL A 311 3.59 8.50 -8.78
C VAL A 311 4.86 7.73 -9.15
N SER A 312 5.09 7.47 -10.44
CA SER A 312 6.30 6.79 -10.92
C SER A 312 7.59 7.56 -10.64
N MET A 313 7.59 8.88 -10.82
CA MET A 313 8.75 9.72 -10.49
C MET A 313 9.08 9.65 -9.00
N THR A 314 8.08 9.71 -8.12
CA THR A 314 8.32 9.61 -6.67
C THR A 314 8.87 8.23 -6.28
N VAL A 315 8.35 7.14 -6.85
CA VAL A 315 8.95 5.80 -6.66
C VAL A 315 10.39 5.78 -7.14
N GLY A 316 10.67 6.35 -8.32
CA GLY A 316 12.01 6.44 -8.85
C GLY A 316 12.99 7.16 -7.92
N LEU A 317 12.63 8.37 -7.48
CA LEU A 317 13.45 9.19 -6.59
C LEU A 317 13.71 8.52 -5.24
N MET A 318 12.70 7.89 -4.63
CA MET A 318 12.84 7.20 -3.34
C MET A 318 13.94 6.13 -3.38
N ASN A 319 14.02 5.36 -4.47
CA ASN A 319 15.01 4.28 -4.60
C ASN A 319 16.36 4.77 -5.10
N MET A 320 16.38 5.78 -5.99
CA MET A 320 17.62 6.39 -6.46
C MET A 320 18.37 7.13 -5.36
N VAL A 321 17.70 7.50 -4.26
CA VAL A 321 18.31 8.13 -3.09
C VAL A 321 18.58 7.11 -1.99
N GLY A 322 17.54 6.46 -1.47
CA GLY A 322 17.63 5.67 -0.23
C GLY A 322 18.52 4.44 -0.33
N CYS A 323 18.52 3.77 -1.49
CA CYS A 323 19.27 2.53 -1.67
C CYS A 323 20.80 2.73 -1.57
N TRP A 324 21.33 3.91 -1.90
CA TRP A 324 22.75 4.21 -1.71
C TRP A 324 23.18 4.15 -0.24
N PHE A 325 22.24 4.39 0.66
CA PHE A 325 22.46 4.41 2.09
C PHE A 325 22.07 3.08 2.76
N GLY A 326 21.66 2.07 1.99
CA GLY A 326 21.22 0.78 2.52
C GLY A 326 19.76 0.77 2.97
N ALA A 327 18.97 1.81 2.67
CA ALA A 327 17.53 1.77 2.90
C ALA A 327 16.87 0.79 1.94
N MET A 328 15.93 0.00 2.45
CA MET A 328 15.20 -0.98 1.66
C MET A 328 14.56 -0.35 0.39
N PRO A 329 14.63 -1.03 -0.76
CA PRO A 329 13.89 -0.62 -1.95
C PRO A 329 12.39 -0.55 -1.68
N THR A 330 11.78 0.56 -2.06
CA THR A 330 10.42 0.93 -1.66
C THR A 330 9.57 1.41 -2.82
N CYS A 331 8.26 1.26 -2.71
CA CYS A 331 7.30 1.67 -3.71
C CYS A 331 6.04 2.19 -3.03
N HIS A 332 5.08 2.71 -3.80
CA HIS A 332 3.73 2.88 -3.29
C HIS A 332 3.00 1.53 -3.28
N GLY A 333 2.07 1.36 -2.36
CA GLY A 333 1.38 0.09 -2.15
C GLY A 333 -0.13 0.21 -2.15
N ALA A 334 -0.81 -0.39 -3.14
CA ALA A 334 -2.27 -0.36 -3.23
C ALA A 334 -2.91 -1.00 -1.99
N GLY A 335 -2.34 -2.08 -1.46
CA GLY A 335 -2.85 -2.70 -0.24
C GLY A 335 -2.56 -1.93 1.03
N GLY A 336 -1.44 -1.20 1.10
CA GLY A 336 -1.21 -0.25 2.19
C GLY A 336 -2.25 0.86 2.16
N LEU A 337 -2.52 1.42 0.98
CA LEU A 337 -3.54 2.44 0.78
C LEU A 337 -4.93 1.91 1.16
N ALA A 338 -5.29 0.72 0.68
CA ALA A 338 -6.54 0.05 1.05
C ALA A 338 -6.64 -0.17 2.57
N GLY A 339 -5.56 -0.66 3.20
CA GLY A 339 -5.51 -0.81 4.66
C GLY A 339 -5.71 0.53 5.38
N GLN A 340 -4.99 1.58 4.99
CA GLN A 340 -5.16 2.90 5.57
C GLN A 340 -6.58 3.43 5.38
N TYR A 341 -7.17 3.22 4.21
CA TYR A 341 -8.56 3.59 3.93
C TYR A 341 -9.56 2.80 4.80
N LYS A 342 -9.43 1.47 4.90
CA LYS A 342 -10.30 0.61 5.72
C LYS A 342 -10.35 1.07 7.17
N PHE A 343 -9.23 1.53 7.69
CA PHE A 343 -9.10 1.97 9.08
C PHE A 343 -9.34 3.48 9.29
N GLY A 344 -9.80 4.22 8.27
CA GLY A 344 -10.29 5.59 8.41
C GLY A 344 -9.33 6.70 7.95
N GLY A 345 -8.19 6.36 7.35
CA GLY A 345 -7.28 7.31 6.73
C GLY A 345 -7.92 7.97 5.51
N ARG A 346 -7.95 9.30 5.47
CA ARG A 346 -8.62 10.08 4.42
C ARG A 346 -7.81 11.27 3.90
N SER A 347 -6.65 11.57 4.50
CA SER A 347 -5.78 12.65 4.04
C SER A 347 -4.33 12.20 3.92
N GLY A 348 -3.50 13.05 3.31
CA GLY A 348 -2.06 12.91 3.34
C GLY A 348 -1.48 13.02 4.76
N GLY A 349 -2.23 13.61 5.69
CA GLY A 349 -1.87 13.68 7.09
C GLY A 349 -1.75 12.31 7.77
N CYS A 350 -2.60 11.34 7.42
CA CYS A 350 -2.53 9.97 7.94
C CYS A 350 -1.18 9.30 7.62
N VAL A 351 -0.76 9.32 6.36
CA VAL A 351 0.53 8.74 5.96
C VAL A 351 1.71 9.57 6.45
N ALA A 352 1.58 10.90 6.51
CA ALA A 352 2.64 11.75 7.04
C ALA A 352 2.89 11.51 8.54
N LEU A 353 1.83 11.28 9.32
CA LEU A 353 1.93 10.88 10.73
C LEU A 353 2.68 9.55 10.87
N LEU A 354 2.32 8.54 10.06
CA LEU A 354 3.06 7.28 10.01
C LEU A 354 4.54 7.51 9.68
N GLY A 355 4.82 8.41 8.72
CA GLY A 355 6.17 8.78 8.33
C GLY A 355 6.98 9.41 9.45
N VAL A 356 6.39 10.38 10.16
CA VAL A 356 7.02 11.01 11.33
C VAL A 356 7.28 9.98 12.43
N ALA A 357 6.32 9.09 12.71
CA ALA A 357 6.49 8.02 13.69
C ALA A 357 7.64 7.07 13.30
N LYS A 358 7.71 6.63 12.03
CA LYS A 358 8.82 5.81 11.51
C LYS A 358 10.16 6.54 11.65
N LEU A 359 10.22 7.82 11.28
CA LEU A 359 11.44 8.64 11.39
C LEU A 359 11.91 8.75 12.84
N VAL A 360 11.01 9.08 13.78
CA VAL A 360 11.32 9.17 15.22
C VAL A 360 11.82 7.82 15.74
N LEU A 361 11.15 6.72 15.42
CA LEU A 361 11.58 5.39 15.84
C LEU A 361 12.95 5.01 15.26
N GLY A 362 13.21 5.34 13.99
CA GLY A 362 14.50 5.09 13.35
C GLY A 362 15.64 5.92 13.95
N LEU A 363 15.37 7.17 14.35
CA LEU A 363 16.34 8.05 15.00
C LEU A 363 16.59 7.71 16.48
N VAL A 364 15.56 7.25 17.19
CA VAL A 364 15.64 7.00 18.64
C VAL A 364 16.09 5.58 18.95
N LEU A 365 15.54 4.57 18.26
CA LEU A 365 15.78 3.15 18.56
C LEU A 365 16.69 2.47 17.55
N GLY A 366 16.83 3.01 16.34
CA GLY A 366 17.66 2.42 15.29
C GLY A 366 17.34 0.94 15.03
N SER A 367 18.38 0.11 14.93
CA SER A 367 18.26 -1.35 14.73
C SER A 367 17.82 -2.12 15.98
N SER A 368 17.79 -1.51 17.17
CA SER A 368 17.30 -2.19 18.38
C SER A 368 15.79 -2.49 18.32
N LEU A 369 15.03 -1.77 17.47
CA LEU A 369 13.61 -2.02 17.22
C LEU A 369 13.34 -3.41 16.64
N VAL A 370 14.32 -4.03 15.97
CA VAL A 370 14.21 -5.40 15.44
C VAL A 370 13.87 -6.40 16.54
N GLY A 371 14.46 -6.25 17.73
CA GLY A 371 14.20 -7.15 18.86
C GLY A 371 12.75 -7.07 19.35
N ILE A 372 12.16 -5.87 19.35
CA ILE A 372 10.75 -5.64 19.68
C ILE A 372 9.85 -6.24 18.57
N MET A 373 10.17 -5.98 17.31
CA MET A 373 9.39 -6.46 16.16
C MET A 373 9.42 -7.99 16.02
N ASP A 374 10.55 -8.64 16.34
CA ASP A 374 10.68 -10.11 16.36
C ASP A 374 9.78 -10.77 17.41
N LYS A 375 9.45 -10.05 18.50
CA LYS A 375 8.52 -10.53 19.54
C LYS A 375 7.10 -10.05 19.37
N PHE A 376 6.82 -9.23 18.36
CA PHE A 376 5.46 -8.80 18.04
C PHE A 376 4.60 -10.03 17.67
N PRO A 377 3.41 -10.19 18.28
CA PRO A 377 2.56 -11.35 18.04
C PRO A 377 2.09 -11.39 16.58
N VAL A 378 2.51 -12.43 15.86
CA VAL A 378 2.29 -12.53 14.41
C VAL A 378 0.81 -12.78 14.09
N GLY A 379 0.05 -13.41 15.00
CA GLY A 379 -1.40 -13.58 14.82
C GLY A 379 -2.15 -12.25 14.80
N VAL A 380 -1.73 -11.29 15.62
CA VAL A 380 -2.27 -9.92 15.68
C VAL A 380 -1.97 -9.18 14.38
N LEU A 381 -0.74 -9.31 13.85
CA LEU A 381 -0.36 -8.75 12.56
C LEU A 381 -1.16 -9.35 11.40
N GLY A 382 -1.42 -10.66 11.47
CA GLY A 382 -2.30 -11.38 10.54
C GLY A 382 -3.70 -10.79 10.52
N ALA A 383 -4.27 -10.42 11.67
CA ALA A 383 -5.58 -9.77 11.72
C ALA A 383 -5.60 -8.44 10.94
N LEU A 384 -4.62 -7.56 11.14
CA LEU A 384 -4.53 -6.29 10.39
C LEU A 384 -4.35 -6.51 8.88
N LEU A 385 -3.47 -7.44 8.50
CA LEU A 385 -3.20 -7.79 7.10
C LEU A 385 -4.44 -8.36 6.40
N LEU A 386 -5.28 -9.11 7.11
CA LEU A 386 -6.50 -9.70 6.56
C LEU A 386 -7.43 -8.61 6.01
N PHE A 387 -7.68 -7.57 6.81
CA PHE A 387 -8.59 -6.48 6.41
C PHE A 387 -8.00 -5.60 5.31
N ALA A 388 -6.70 -5.33 5.33
CA ALA A 388 -6.03 -4.63 4.22
C ALA A 388 -6.13 -5.44 2.91
N GLY A 389 -5.99 -6.77 2.98
CA GLY A 389 -6.12 -7.66 1.84
C GLY A 389 -7.56 -7.72 1.30
N ILE A 390 -8.55 -7.85 2.18
CA ILE A 390 -9.97 -7.87 1.80
C ILE A 390 -10.39 -6.52 1.18
N GLU A 391 -10.01 -5.39 1.78
CA GLU A 391 -10.34 -4.06 1.24
C GLU A 391 -9.78 -3.88 -0.18
N LEU A 392 -8.52 -4.31 -0.41
CA LEU A 392 -7.93 -4.26 -1.74
C LEU A 392 -8.67 -5.19 -2.73
N ALA A 393 -9.10 -6.37 -2.29
CA ALA A 393 -9.86 -7.29 -3.12
C ALA A 393 -11.26 -6.75 -3.47
N MET A 394 -11.89 -6.01 -2.56
CA MET A 394 -13.21 -5.39 -2.78
C MET A 394 -13.19 -4.33 -3.89
N ALA A 395 -12.03 -3.77 -4.23
CA ALA A 395 -11.88 -2.88 -5.37
C ALA A 395 -12.33 -3.51 -6.70
N ALA A 396 -12.35 -4.85 -6.81
CA ALA A 396 -12.80 -5.56 -8.01
C ALA A 396 -14.34 -5.70 -8.14
N ARG A 397 -15.11 -5.17 -7.19
CA ARG A 397 -16.58 -5.29 -7.16
C ARG A 397 -17.29 -4.44 -8.23
N ASP A 398 -16.59 -3.49 -8.84
CA ASP A 398 -17.09 -2.54 -9.84
C ASP A 398 -17.11 -3.11 -11.29
N MET A 399 -16.87 -4.41 -11.46
CA MET A 399 -16.91 -5.06 -12.78
C MET A 399 -18.35 -5.29 -13.24
N ASN A 400 -18.82 -4.43 -14.14
CA ASN A 400 -20.22 -4.37 -14.58
C ASN A 400 -20.58 -5.32 -15.74
N THR A 401 -19.60 -5.88 -16.45
CA THR A 401 -19.87 -6.80 -17.58
C THR A 401 -19.34 -8.21 -17.31
N LYS A 402 -20.00 -9.23 -17.87
CA LYS A 402 -19.51 -10.61 -17.83
C LYS A 402 -18.13 -10.76 -18.49
N GLY A 403 -17.86 -9.98 -19.54
CA GLY A 403 -16.57 -10.02 -20.25
C GLY A 403 -15.43 -9.50 -19.39
N ASP A 404 -15.64 -8.34 -18.75
CA ASP A 404 -14.65 -7.74 -17.85
C ASP A 404 -14.41 -8.58 -16.60
N ALA A 405 -15.48 -9.12 -16.02
CA ALA A 405 -15.37 -10.05 -14.90
C ALA A 405 -14.58 -11.30 -15.29
N PHE A 406 -14.79 -11.85 -16.49
CA PHE A 406 -14.03 -13.00 -16.98
C PHE A 406 -12.55 -12.69 -17.16
N VAL A 407 -12.20 -11.54 -17.77
CA VAL A 407 -10.80 -11.08 -17.88
C VAL A 407 -10.16 -10.91 -16.51
N MET A 408 -10.86 -10.24 -15.59
CA MET A 408 -10.42 -9.99 -14.23
C MET A 408 -10.15 -11.29 -13.47
N LEU A 409 -11.06 -12.28 -13.54
CA LEU A 409 -10.91 -13.57 -12.86
C LEU A 409 -9.79 -14.43 -13.47
N VAL A 410 -9.63 -14.45 -14.79
CA VAL A 410 -8.51 -15.17 -15.44
C VAL A 410 -7.17 -14.51 -15.07
N CYS A 411 -7.09 -13.18 -15.15
CA CYS A 411 -5.91 -12.44 -14.71
C CYS A 411 -5.56 -12.76 -13.24
N THR A 412 -6.56 -12.82 -12.38
CA THR A 412 -6.42 -13.19 -10.96
C THR A 412 -5.89 -14.60 -10.79
N ALA A 413 -6.53 -15.59 -11.42
CA ALA A 413 -6.18 -17.00 -11.31
C ALA A 413 -4.74 -17.27 -11.77
N VAL A 414 -4.36 -16.72 -12.92
CA VAL A 414 -3.00 -16.85 -13.46
C VAL A 414 -1.99 -16.13 -12.57
N SER A 415 -2.32 -14.94 -12.05
CA SER A 415 -1.43 -14.19 -11.14
C SER A 415 -1.14 -14.96 -9.85
N LEU A 416 -2.16 -15.62 -9.28
CA LEU A 416 -2.03 -16.42 -8.05
C LEU A 416 -1.31 -17.75 -8.29
N GLY A 417 -1.57 -18.40 -9.43
CA GLY A 417 -0.94 -19.68 -9.79
C GLY A 417 0.50 -19.53 -10.28
N SER A 418 0.91 -18.33 -10.69
CA SER A 418 2.26 -18.06 -11.21
C SER A 418 2.83 -16.77 -10.60
N ASN A 419 2.79 -15.66 -11.32
CA ASN A 419 3.15 -14.33 -10.82
C ASN A 419 2.31 -13.25 -11.51
N ALA A 420 2.29 -12.06 -10.91
CA ALA A 420 1.50 -10.93 -11.40
C ALA A 420 1.85 -10.50 -12.84
N ALA A 421 3.10 -10.69 -13.29
CA ALA A 421 3.50 -10.32 -14.65
C ALA A 421 2.85 -11.25 -15.69
N ILE A 422 2.87 -12.56 -15.46
CA ILE A 422 2.22 -13.54 -16.35
C ILE A 422 0.71 -13.35 -16.33
N GLY A 423 0.11 -13.15 -15.15
CA GLY A 423 -1.32 -12.91 -15.04
C GLY A 423 -1.77 -11.62 -15.74
N PHE A 424 -0.96 -10.56 -15.69
CA PHE A 424 -1.20 -9.35 -16.47
C PHE A 424 -1.20 -9.62 -17.98
N VAL A 425 -0.17 -10.30 -18.49
CA VAL A 425 -0.06 -10.63 -19.92
C VAL A 425 -1.26 -11.48 -20.37
N ALA A 426 -1.61 -12.51 -19.59
CA ALA A 426 -2.78 -13.35 -19.87
C ALA A 426 -4.08 -12.53 -19.90
N GLY A 427 -4.25 -11.61 -18.95
CA GLY A 427 -5.41 -10.70 -18.90
C GLY A 427 -5.49 -9.78 -20.13
N ILE A 428 -4.37 -9.18 -20.54
CA ILE A 428 -4.31 -8.32 -21.73
C ILE A 428 -4.63 -9.12 -22.99
N VAL A 429 -4.01 -10.29 -23.19
CA VAL A 429 -4.26 -11.14 -24.35
C VAL A 429 -5.73 -11.53 -24.42
N LEU A 430 -6.32 -11.95 -23.29
CA LEU A 430 -7.73 -12.32 -23.24
C LEU A 430 -8.65 -11.13 -23.52
N TYR A 431 -8.36 -9.96 -22.96
CA TYR A 431 -9.12 -8.73 -23.22
C TYR A 431 -9.13 -8.40 -24.73
N VAL A 432 -7.95 -8.42 -25.37
CA VAL A 432 -7.81 -8.13 -26.80
C VAL A 432 -8.56 -9.16 -27.65
N VAL A 433 -8.48 -10.45 -27.31
CA VAL A 433 -9.22 -11.52 -28.02
C VAL A 433 -10.75 -11.31 -27.91
N LEU A 434 -11.26 -10.99 -26.73
CA LEU A 434 -12.69 -10.72 -26.53
C LEU A 434 -13.14 -9.45 -27.26
N TRP A 435 -12.32 -8.41 -27.24
CA TRP A 435 -12.55 -7.17 -27.97
C TRP A 435 -12.65 -7.45 -29.48
N MET A 436 -11.70 -8.19 -30.07
CA MET A 436 -11.73 -8.59 -31.49
C MET A 436 -12.98 -9.41 -31.84
N ARG A 437 -13.35 -10.37 -30.97
CA ARG A 437 -14.55 -11.20 -31.17
C ARG A 437 -15.84 -10.37 -31.18
N ASN A 438 -15.95 -9.41 -30.28
CA ASN A 438 -17.14 -8.56 -30.16
C ASN A 438 -17.19 -7.51 -31.28
N TYR A 439 -16.05 -7.00 -31.73
CA TYR A 439 -15.95 -6.09 -32.87
C TYR A 439 -16.53 -6.72 -34.16
N GLY A 440 -16.29 -8.02 -34.38
CA GLY A 440 -16.87 -8.77 -35.50
C GLY A 440 -18.41 -8.92 -35.46
N ARG A 441 -19.01 -8.88 -34.26
CA ARG A 441 -20.47 -8.93 -34.09
C ARG A 441 -21.16 -7.60 -34.37
N VAL A 442 -20.53 -6.48 -34.02
CA VAL A 442 -21.05 -5.13 -34.30
C VAL A 442 -21.06 -4.86 -35.81
N ARG A 443 -20.09 -5.38 -36.56
CA ARG A 443 -20.02 -5.20 -38.03
C ARG A 443 -21.04 -6.03 -38.81
N THR A 444 -21.57 -7.11 -38.22
CA THR A 444 -22.59 -7.98 -38.83
C THR A 444 -24.03 -7.54 -38.49
N THR A 445 -24.20 -6.63 -37.54
CA THR A 445 -25.48 -6.04 -37.17
C THR A 445 -25.42 -4.54 -37.44
N ASN A 446 -25.87 -4.10 -38.62
CA ASN A 446 -26.01 -2.67 -38.97
C ASN A 446 -27.06 -1.97 -38.09
N LEU A 447 -26.74 -1.73 -36.82
CA LEU A 447 -27.46 -0.80 -35.95
C LEU A 447 -26.43 0.13 -35.29
N PRO A 448 -26.69 1.45 -35.24
CA PRO A 448 -25.72 2.41 -34.74
C PRO A 448 -25.56 2.22 -33.23
N VAL A 449 -24.37 1.83 -32.80
CA VAL A 449 -23.98 1.84 -31.40
C VAL A 449 -23.75 3.31 -31.01
N GLN A 450 -24.57 3.83 -30.09
CA GLN A 450 -24.23 5.04 -29.34
C GLN A 450 -22.87 4.79 -28.68
N VAL A 451 -21.87 5.54 -29.13
CA VAL A 451 -20.58 5.59 -28.48
C VAL A 451 -20.81 6.27 -27.14
N ASP A 452 -20.91 5.47 -26.07
CA ASP A 452 -20.80 5.97 -24.71
C ASP A 452 -19.40 6.59 -24.56
N GLN A 453 -19.35 7.90 -24.77
CA GLN A 453 -18.27 8.74 -24.32
C GLN A 453 -18.36 8.78 -22.79
N HIS A 454 -17.60 7.93 -22.12
CA HIS A 454 -17.32 8.18 -20.71
C HIS A 454 -16.22 9.26 -20.59
N PRO A 455 -16.40 10.26 -19.70
CA PRO A 455 -15.42 11.31 -19.42
C PRO A 455 -14.16 10.81 -18.69
#